data_AF-A0A836UAJ3-F1
#
_entry.id   AF-A0A836UAJ3-F1
#
_cell.length_a   1.000
_cell.length_b   1.000
_cell.length_c   1.000
_cell.angle_alpha   90.00
_cell.angle_beta   90.00
_cell.angle_gamma   90.00
#
_symmetry.space_group_name_H-M   'P 1'
#
loop_
_entity.id
_entity.type
_entity.pdbx_description
1 polymer ?
#
loop_
_entity_poly.entity_id
_entity_poly.type
_entity_poly.pdbx_seq_one_letter_code
_entity_poly.pdbx_strand_id
1 'polypeptide(L)'
;FATLTGREYGVVESHRMEDADYAIVGMGSYIDTAEATIDHIREKLGIKIGVVHITSFRPFPSVEIVEALQNVKAFSVLERMDNPMSQSNPVTREVKAAFADALMGLEDYPAVDTMPQVFSGSAGLGSRDVHPGHILAVARNMIMASGKRYFALGIRHDLALPEEENPDIRPEGSLSMRGHSVGGYGSVTTNKVIATIAGEVFGKYVQAYPKYGSEKKGLPTTYYLTVADGPIRTHSELTHVNFVPLNDVSAFLTSNPLAGLQPGGSLFIQSAKTEHEKVWADVPPSAKEVIREKGLRVLSLDAARIAREVAPTPDLAVRMQGIVLLGIFLKVTPFAEQSGMSDDEVLVGAEKALRKYFGKRGEAVVQANLTAVKRGYEEVFELPAEVIAMQIDSPKFSIADSALINPVFAGQEEA
;
A
#
# COMPACT_ATOMS: atom_id res chain seq x y z
N PHE A 1 -21.13 7.48 20.73
CA PHE A 1 -20.38 7.52 19.45
C PHE A 1 -21.15 6.82 18.33
N ALA A 2 -21.57 5.56 18.51
CA ALA A 2 -22.37 4.80 17.55
C ALA A 2 -23.62 5.55 17.05
N THR A 3 -24.45 6.09 17.95
CA THR A 3 -25.65 6.86 17.58
C THR A 3 -25.40 8.03 16.64
N LEU A 4 -24.21 8.66 16.69
CA LEU A 4 -23.87 9.82 15.86
C LEU A 4 -23.23 9.44 14.52
N THR A 5 -22.60 8.27 14.44
CA THR A 5 -21.70 7.92 13.34
C THR A 5 -22.06 6.63 12.61
N GLY A 6 -22.94 5.81 13.19
CA GLY A 6 -23.23 4.44 12.76
C GLY A 6 -22.10 3.44 13.01
N ARG A 7 -21.00 3.85 13.63
CA ARG A 7 -19.84 2.99 13.91
C ARG A 7 -19.85 2.54 15.36
N GLU A 8 -19.86 1.24 15.56
CA GLU A 8 -19.82 0.60 16.88
C GLU A 8 -18.39 0.15 17.19
N TYR A 9 -18.01 0.23 18.46
CA TYR A 9 -16.71 -0.21 18.97
C TYR A 9 -16.91 -0.88 20.31
N GLY A 10 -16.30 -2.06 20.49
CA GLY A 10 -16.21 -2.76 21.77
C GLY A 10 -14.85 -2.54 22.44
N VAL A 11 -14.70 -3.07 23.66
CA VAL A 11 -13.36 -3.22 24.29
C VAL A 11 -12.52 -4.28 23.58
N VAL A 12 -13.22 -5.29 23.03
CA VAL A 12 -12.74 -6.29 22.10
C VAL A 12 -13.69 -6.29 20.90
N GLU A 13 -13.14 -6.37 19.70
CA GLU A 13 -13.90 -6.52 18.46
C GLU A 13 -13.53 -7.85 17.81
N SER A 14 -14.47 -8.49 17.15
CA SER A 14 -14.28 -9.79 16.50
C SER A 14 -14.71 -9.74 15.05
N HIS A 15 -13.97 -10.44 14.19
CA HIS A 15 -14.29 -10.60 12.78
C HIS A 15 -14.22 -12.07 12.40
N ARG A 16 -15.33 -12.62 11.85
CA ARG A 16 -15.43 -14.03 11.40
C ARG A 16 -15.15 -15.07 12.51
N MET A 17 -15.64 -14.83 13.72
CA MET A 17 -15.38 -15.69 14.89
C MET A 17 -16.50 -16.71 15.18
N GLU A 18 -17.67 -16.56 14.58
CA GLU A 18 -18.88 -17.34 14.91
C GLU A 18 -18.71 -18.85 14.67
N ASP A 19 -17.91 -19.23 13.67
CA ASP A 19 -17.61 -20.62 13.31
C ASP A 19 -16.10 -20.89 13.23
N ALA A 20 -15.26 -20.00 13.79
CA ALA A 20 -13.82 -20.08 13.65
C ALA A 20 -13.22 -21.28 14.39
N ASP A 21 -12.37 -22.02 13.69
CA ASP A 21 -11.49 -23.03 14.27
C ASP A 21 -10.17 -22.43 14.78
N TYR A 22 -9.77 -21.29 14.22
CA TYR A 22 -8.50 -20.60 14.51
C TYR A 22 -8.72 -19.10 14.65
N ALA A 23 -7.85 -18.41 15.39
CA ALA A 23 -7.92 -16.95 15.48
C ALA A 23 -6.55 -16.26 15.44
N ILE A 24 -6.53 -15.03 14.92
CA ILE A 24 -5.45 -14.08 15.13
C ILE A 24 -5.91 -13.05 16.15
N VAL A 25 -5.12 -12.85 17.21
CA VAL A 25 -5.35 -11.88 18.26
C VAL A 25 -4.33 -10.78 18.14
N GLY A 26 -4.72 -9.51 18.26
CA GLY A 26 -3.75 -8.43 18.32
C GLY A 26 -4.36 -7.05 18.42
N MET A 27 -3.56 -6.05 18.07
CA MET A 27 -3.86 -4.64 18.33
C MET A 27 -3.38 -3.74 17.20
N GLY A 28 -4.15 -2.70 16.89
CA GLY A 28 -3.72 -1.60 16.02
C GLY A 28 -3.72 -1.96 14.53
N SER A 29 -2.88 -1.26 13.75
CA SER A 29 -3.08 -1.13 12.30
C SER A 29 -3.04 -2.42 11.48
N TYR A 30 -2.31 -3.44 11.91
CA TYR A 30 -2.23 -4.70 11.15
C TYR A 30 -3.47 -5.58 11.35
N ILE A 31 -4.36 -5.26 12.28
CA ILE A 31 -5.63 -5.97 12.46
C ILE A 31 -6.55 -5.74 11.27
N ASP A 32 -6.71 -4.51 10.79
CA ASP A 32 -7.48 -4.24 9.56
C ASP A 32 -6.97 -5.09 8.39
N THR A 33 -5.64 -5.17 8.22
CA THR A 33 -5.01 -6.02 7.19
C THR A 33 -5.25 -7.50 7.46
N ALA A 34 -5.23 -7.93 8.72
CA ALA A 34 -5.55 -9.30 9.09
C ALA A 34 -7.01 -9.65 8.80
N GLU A 35 -7.98 -8.76 9.04
CA GLU A 35 -9.39 -8.96 8.73
C GLU A 35 -9.60 -9.24 7.24
N ALA A 36 -9.07 -8.36 6.38
CA ALA A 36 -9.19 -8.52 4.93
C ALA A 36 -8.40 -9.74 4.42
N THR A 37 -7.25 -10.05 5.01
CA THR A 37 -6.52 -11.29 4.67
C THR A 37 -7.28 -12.53 5.10
N ILE A 38 -7.97 -12.51 6.23
CA ILE A 38 -8.75 -13.64 6.72
C ILE A 38 -9.98 -13.88 5.88
N ASP A 39 -10.67 -12.84 5.39
CA ASP A 39 -11.71 -13.00 4.39
C ASP A 39 -11.17 -13.73 3.15
N HIS A 40 -10.00 -13.31 2.63
CA HIS A 40 -9.34 -13.99 1.52
C HIS A 40 -8.98 -15.46 1.85
N ILE A 41 -8.40 -15.73 3.02
CA ILE A 41 -8.04 -17.09 3.45
C ILE A 41 -9.27 -17.99 3.53
N ARG A 42 -10.36 -17.49 4.12
CA ARG A 42 -11.62 -18.23 4.23
C ARG A 42 -12.19 -18.55 2.85
N GLU A 43 -12.20 -17.57 1.95
CA GLU A 43 -12.76 -17.71 0.60
C GLU A 43 -11.92 -18.62 -0.31
N LYS A 44 -10.58 -18.50 -0.27
CA LYS A 44 -9.69 -19.21 -1.20
C LYS A 44 -9.18 -20.55 -0.67
N LEU A 45 -8.98 -20.67 0.64
CA LEU A 45 -8.38 -21.85 1.25
C LEU A 45 -9.39 -22.65 2.11
N GLY A 46 -10.58 -22.10 2.38
CA GLY A 46 -11.61 -22.79 3.18
C GLY A 46 -11.25 -22.95 4.66
N ILE A 47 -10.22 -22.25 5.14
CA ILE A 47 -9.78 -22.31 6.54
C ILE A 47 -10.72 -21.44 7.37
N LYS A 48 -11.36 -22.02 8.38
CA LYS A 48 -12.22 -21.28 9.33
C LYS A 48 -11.37 -20.53 10.35
N ILE A 49 -10.94 -19.33 9.99
CA ILE A 49 -10.14 -18.45 10.84
C ILE A 49 -10.87 -17.13 11.07
N GLY A 50 -10.67 -16.50 12.22
CA GLY A 50 -11.18 -15.18 12.57
C GLY A 50 -10.12 -14.26 13.18
N VAL A 51 -10.51 -13.02 13.47
CA VAL A 51 -9.68 -12.01 14.15
C VAL A 51 -10.34 -11.59 15.46
N VAL A 52 -9.52 -11.39 16.49
CA VAL A 52 -9.89 -10.73 17.74
C VAL A 52 -9.00 -9.50 17.93
N HIS A 53 -9.61 -8.33 17.85
CA HIS A 53 -8.97 -7.03 18.01
C HIS A 53 -9.15 -6.51 19.44
N ILE A 54 -8.05 -6.25 20.13
CA ILE A 54 -8.09 -5.60 21.46
C ILE A 54 -8.05 -4.09 21.26
N THR A 55 -9.22 -3.46 21.35
CA THR A 55 -9.38 -2.02 21.15
C THR A 55 -9.03 -1.23 22.41
N SER A 56 -9.31 -1.80 23.60
CA SER A 56 -8.90 -1.25 24.90
C SER A 56 -7.99 -2.23 25.64
N PHE A 57 -6.69 -1.91 25.76
CA PHE A 57 -5.73 -2.79 26.46
C PHE A 57 -5.86 -2.73 27.99
N ARG A 58 -6.34 -1.61 28.53
CA ARG A 58 -6.38 -1.33 29.97
C ARG A 58 -7.68 -0.61 30.36
N PRO A 59 -8.43 -1.10 31.38
CA PRO A 59 -8.30 -2.41 32.03
C PRO A 59 -8.28 -3.55 31.00
N PHE A 60 -7.55 -4.64 31.28
CA PHE A 60 -7.45 -5.73 30.30
C PHE A 60 -8.80 -6.45 30.20
N PRO A 61 -9.37 -6.61 28.99
CA PRO A 61 -10.71 -7.19 28.81
C PRO A 61 -10.63 -8.73 28.85
N SER A 62 -10.26 -9.28 30.00
CA SER A 62 -9.95 -10.70 30.15
C SER A 62 -11.16 -11.60 29.88
N VAL A 63 -12.34 -11.21 30.37
CA VAL A 63 -13.60 -11.95 30.19
C VAL A 63 -13.96 -12.00 28.70
N GLU A 64 -14.00 -10.86 28.02
CA GLU A 64 -14.37 -10.75 26.61
C GLU A 64 -13.38 -11.49 25.70
N ILE A 65 -12.10 -11.52 26.07
CA ILE A 65 -11.08 -12.29 25.35
C ILE A 65 -11.30 -13.80 25.48
N VAL A 66 -11.61 -14.29 26.68
CA VAL A 66 -11.92 -15.72 26.87
C VAL A 66 -13.21 -16.05 26.12
N GLU A 67 -14.23 -15.20 26.21
CA GLU A 67 -15.49 -15.39 25.49
C GLU A 67 -15.28 -15.56 23.99
N ALA A 68 -14.46 -14.69 23.38
CA ALA A 68 -14.18 -14.72 21.95
C ALA A 68 -13.36 -15.94 21.52
N LEU A 69 -12.47 -16.45 22.38
CA LEU A 69 -11.47 -17.46 22.01
C LEU A 69 -11.77 -18.87 22.51
N GLN A 70 -12.68 -19.07 23.47
CA GLN A 70 -12.90 -20.37 24.14
C GLN A 70 -13.23 -21.53 23.19
N ASN A 71 -13.81 -21.24 22.01
CA ASN A 71 -14.26 -22.26 21.06
C ASN A 71 -13.26 -22.56 19.93
N VAL A 72 -12.14 -21.83 19.85
CA VAL A 72 -11.13 -22.09 18.80
C VAL A 72 -10.20 -23.23 19.21
N LYS A 73 -9.64 -23.94 18.24
CA LYS A 73 -8.61 -24.97 18.46
C LYS A 73 -7.26 -24.34 18.82
N ALA A 74 -6.94 -23.21 18.20
CA ALA A 74 -5.70 -22.48 18.44
C ALA A 74 -5.83 -21.00 18.06
N PHE A 75 -4.98 -20.16 18.64
CA PHE A 75 -4.84 -18.77 18.22
C PHE A 75 -3.40 -18.28 18.26
N SER A 76 -3.10 -17.31 17.39
CA SER A 76 -1.81 -16.60 17.36
C SER A 76 -1.99 -15.18 17.84
N VAL A 77 -1.20 -14.78 18.84
CA VAL A 77 -1.15 -13.41 19.33
C VAL A 77 -0.03 -12.66 18.60
N LEU A 78 -0.38 -11.63 17.83
CA LEU A 78 0.56 -10.80 17.10
C LEU A 78 0.80 -9.48 17.83
N GLU A 79 2.06 -9.23 18.21
CA GLU A 79 2.45 -8.07 19.00
C GLU A 79 3.52 -7.25 18.30
N ARG A 80 3.35 -5.92 18.30
CA ARG A 80 4.37 -4.97 17.80
C ARG A 80 5.49 -4.73 18.80
N MET A 81 6.03 -5.81 19.34
CA MET A 81 7.11 -5.78 20.32
C MET A 81 7.78 -7.14 20.45
N ASP A 82 8.96 -7.13 21.05
CA ASP A 82 9.67 -8.30 21.50
C ASP A 82 10.26 -8.00 22.89
N ASN A 83 9.91 -8.83 23.89
CA ASN A 83 10.46 -8.75 25.23
C ASN A 83 11.37 -9.96 25.49
N PRO A 84 12.68 -9.85 25.20
CA PRO A 84 13.59 -10.99 25.14
C PRO A 84 13.82 -11.67 26.49
N MET A 85 13.52 -10.99 27.61
CA MET A 85 13.74 -11.51 28.96
C MET A 85 12.47 -12.10 29.58
N SER A 86 11.32 -11.98 28.90
CA SER A 86 10.05 -12.50 29.41
C SER A 86 9.70 -13.82 28.75
N GLN A 87 9.01 -14.70 29.48
CA GLN A 87 8.53 -15.97 28.93
C GLN A 87 7.52 -15.78 27.79
N SER A 88 6.77 -14.67 27.80
CA SER A 88 5.83 -14.31 26.75
C SER A 88 5.72 -12.79 26.68
N ASN A 89 5.43 -12.29 25.47
CA ASN A 89 5.09 -10.89 25.28
C ASN A 89 3.79 -10.52 26.06
N PRO A 90 3.57 -9.25 26.41
CA PRO A 90 2.52 -8.80 27.31
C PRO A 90 1.11 -9.27 26.94
N VAL A 91 0.66 -9.09 25.69
CA VAL A 91 -0.70 -9.51 25.29
C VAL A 91 -0.81 -11.02 25.39
N THR A 92 0.17 -11.76 24.87
CA THR A 92 0.22 -13.23 24.97
C THR A 92 0.13 -13.68 26.44
N ARG A 93 0.83 -13.00 27.34
CA ARG A 93 0.84 -13.30 28.77
C ARG A 93 -0.52 -13.03 29.41
N GLU A 94 -1.16 -11.91 29.09
CA GLU A 94 -2.44 -11.52 29.67
C GLU A 94 -3.57 -12.43 29.18
N VAL A 95 -3.57 -12.83 27.90
CA VAL A 95 -4.51 -13.82 27.36
C VAL A 95 -4.33 -15.17 28.06
N LYS A 96 -3.09 -15.62 28.29
CA LYS A 96 -2.81 -16.84 29.07
C LYS A 96 -3.32 -16.75 30.50
N ALA A 97 -3.13 -15.60 31.15
CA ALA A 97 -3.63 -15.36 32.51
C ALA A 97 -5.16 -15.37 32.54
N ALA A 98 -5.83 -14.73 31.57
CA ALA A 98 -7.29 -14.72 31.47
C ALA A 98 -7.89 -16.13 31.34
N PHE A 99 -7.28 -17.00 30.53
CA PHE A 99 -7.70 -18.40 30.45
C PHE A 99 -7.40 -19.19 31.73
N ALA A 100 -6.30 -18.90 32.42
CA ALA A 100 -6.00 -19.53 33.71
C ALA A 100 -7.07 -19.14 34.76
N ASP A 101 -7.45 -17.88 34.80
CA ASP A 101 -8.53 -17.35 35.64
C ASP A 101 -9.88 -18.04 35.33
N ALA A 102 -10.21 -18.19 34.05
CA ALA A 102 -11.42 -18.90 33.61
C ALA A 102 -11.42 -20.39 34.00
N LEU A 103 -10.28 -21.07 33.86
CA LEU A 103 -10.11 -22.47 34.27
C LEU A 103 -10.20 -22.67 35.80
N MET A 104 -9.88 -21.63 36.58
CA MET A 104 -10.08 -21.65 38.03
C MET A 104 -11.54 -21.38 38.44
N GLY A 105 -12.42 -21.03 37.49
CA GLY A 105 -13.83 -20.74 37.73
C GLY A 105 -14.05 -19.42 38.48
N LEU A 106 -13.22 -18.40 38.21
CA LEU A 106 -13.42 -17.07 38.76
C LEU A 106 -14.74 -16.45 38.29
N GLU A 107 -15.29 -15.54 39.10
CA GLU A 107 -16.55 -14.83 38.82
C GLU A 107 -16.46 -14.06 37.50
N ASP A 108 -17.59 -13.97 36.79
CA ASP A 108 -17.76 -13.34 35.46
C ASP A 108 -17.05 -14.02 34.29
N TYR A 109 -16.12 -14.96 34.51
CA TYR A 109 -15.47 -15.67 33.41
C TYR A 109 -16.35 -16.78 32.82
N PRO A 110 -16.25 -17.04 31.49
CA PRO A 110 -16.88 -18.19 30.87
C PRO A 110 -16.37 -19.51 31.44
N ALA A 111 -17.25 -20.50 31.56
CA ALA A 111 -16.86 -21.85 31.93
C ALA A 111 -16.08 -22.50 30.77
N VAL A 112 -14.80 -22.80 31.00
CA VAL A 112 -13.92 -23.46 30.04
C VAL A 112 -13.28 -24.69 30.66
N ASP A 113 -13.21 -25.79 29.90
CA ASP A 113 -12.56 -27.03 30.36
C ASP A 113 -11.09 -27.10 29.95
N THR A 114 -10.71 -26.39 28.89
CA THR A 114 -9.37 -26.41 28.32
C THR A 114 -8.98 -25.03 27.80
N MET A 115 -7.68 -24.80 27.66
CA MET A 115 -7.16 -23.63 26.96
C MET A 115 -6.81 -24.00 25.51
N PRO A 116 -7.23 -23.21 24.50
CA PRO A 116 -6.78 -23.38 23.13
C PRO A 116 -5.26 -23.29 23.00
N GLN A 117 -4.71 -23.90 21.95
CA GLN A 117 -3.27 -23.80 21.71
C GLN A 117 -2.85 -22.36 21.41
N VAL A 118 -1.85 -21.86 22.14
CA VAL A 118 -1.36 -20.49 21.99
C VAL A 118 -0.07 -20.43 21.20
N PHE A 119 -0.06 -19.56 20.19
CA PHE A 119 1.11 -19.14 19.44
C PHE A 119 1.36 -17.64 19.67
N SER A 120 2.61 -17.21 19.58
CA SER A 120 3.00 -15.82 19.83
C SER A 120 3.95 -15.33 18.74
N GLY A 121 3.63 -14.18 18.17
CA GLY A 121 4.36 -13.61 17.05
C GLY A 121 4.80 -12.18 17.32
N SER A 122 6.09 -11.90 17.10
CA SER A 122 6.61 -10.53 17.06
C SER A 122 6.65 -10.01 15.63
N ALA A 123 6.02 -8.86 15.40
CA ALA A 123 5.87 -8.31 14.05
C ALA A 123 5.93 -6.78 14.05
N GLY A 124 6.38 -6.16 12.97
CA GLY A 124 6.25 -4.72 12.75
C GLY A 124 7.05 -3.79 13.68
N LEU A 125 8.08 -4.29 14.36
CA LEU A 125 9.00 -3.44 15.13
C LEU A 125 9.67 -2.42 14.20
N GLY A 126 9.75 -1.15 14.65
CA GLY A 126 10.38 -0.09 13.88
C GLY A 126 9.70 0.18 12.52
N SER A 127 8.39 -0.04 12.42
CA SER A 127 7.62 0.05 11.16
C SER A 127 8.08 -0.94 10.09
N ARG A 128 8.67 -2.08 10.48
CA ARG A 128 8.84 -3.20 9.56
C ARG A 128 7.48 -3.58 8.98
N ASP A 129 7.44 -3.87 7.69
CA ASP A 129 6.17 -4.11 7.03
C ASP A 129 5.49 -5.41 7.50
N VAL A 130 4.17 -5.39 7.57
CA VAL A 130 3.33 -6.55 7.89
C VAL A 130 2.21 -6.61 6.86
N HIS A 131 2.47 -7.31 5.76
CA HIS A 131 1.57 -7.44 4.62
C HIS A 131 0.78 -8.77 4.66
N PRO A 132 -0.16 -8.99 3.72
CA PRO A 132 -1.05 -10.15 3.72
C PRO A 132 -0.33 -11.50 3.73
N GLY A 133 0.78 -11.63 2.98
CA GLY A 133 1.59 -12.86 2.98
C GLY A 133 2.07 -13.30 4.38
N HIS A 134 2.42 -12.35 5.25
CA HIS A 134 2.77 -12.67 6.63
C HIS A 134 1.59 -13.19 7.45
N ILE A 135 0.41 -12.60 7.28
CA ILE A 135 -0.81 -13.03 7.99
C ILE A 135 -1.21 -14.45 7.55
N LEU A 136 -1.07 -14.74 6.26
CA LEU A 136 -1.27 -16.08 5.73
C LEU A 136 -0.25 -17.08 6.31
N ALA A 137 1.02 -16.71 6.40
CA ALA A 137 2.05 -17.55 7.02
C ALA A 137 1.71 -17.88 8.49
N VAL A 138 1.15 -16.93 9.23
CA VAL A 138 0.65 -17.14 10.60
C VAL A 138 -0.48 -18.18 10.63
N ALA A 139 -1.47 -18.04 9.73
CA ALA A 139 -2.57 -19.00 9.64
C ALA A 139 -2.07 -20.42 9.35
N ARG A 140 -1.17 -20.58 8.38
CA ARG A 140 -0.55 -21.87 8.04
C ARG A 140 0.24 -22.45 9.21
N ASN A 141 1.04 -21.63 9.90
CA ASN A 141 1.80 -22.04 11.07
C ASN A 141 0.91 -22.60 12.20
N MET A 142 -0.28 -22.05 12.42
CA MET A 142 -1.23 -22.55 13.43
C MET A 142 -1.82 -23.93 13.09
N ILE A 143 -1.98 -24.23 11.80
CA ILE A 143 -2.60 -25.47 11.33
C ILE A 143 -1.59 -26.63 11.32
N MET A 144 -0.31 -26.32 11.14
CA MET A 144 0.76 -27.30 11.13
C MET A 144 0.98 -27.90 12.52
N ALA A 145 1.04 -29.23 12.62
CA ALA A 145 1.37 -29.92 13.87
C ALA A 145 2.75 -29.52 14.43
N SER A 146 3.69 -29.16 13.55
CA SER A 146 5.04 -28.70 13.87
C SER A 146 5.19 -27.18 13.87
N GLY A 147 4.09 -26.42 13.97
CA GLY A 147 4.11 -24.96 13.98
C GLY A 147 4.99 -24.38 15.08
N LYS A 148 5.72 -23.30 14.78
CA LYS A 148 6.57 -22.60 15.75
C LYS A 148 5.70 -21.88 16.77
N ARG A 149 5.81 -22.25 18.06
CA ARG A 149 5.08 -21.61 19.16
C ARG A 149 5.38 -20.12 19.32
N TYR A 150 6.63 -19.75 19.07
CA TYR A 150 7.07 -18.36 19.03
C TYR A 150 7.75 -18.10 17.69
N PHE A 151 7.40 -17.00 17.03
CA PHE A 151 7.89 -16.66 15.70
C PHE A 151 8.05 -15.15 15.49
N ALA A 152 8.73 -14.78 14.40
CA ALA A 152 8.86 -13.40 13.95
C ALA A 152 8.37 -13.24 12.50
N LEU A 153 7.91 -12.06 12.12
CA LEU A 153 7.44 -11.74 10.75
C LEU A 153 8.30 -10.64 10.12
N GLY A 154 8.53 -10.73 8.81
CA GLY A 154 9.20 -9.69 8.01
C GLY A 154 10.70 -9.52 8.27
N ILE A 155 11.37 -10.55 8.81
CA ILE A 155 12.82 -10.54 9.05
C ILE A 155 13.46 -11.87 8.64
N ARG A 156 14.75 -11.83 8.28
CA ARG A 156 15.57 -13.03 8.06
C ARG A 156 16.11 -13.51 9.41
N HIS A 157 15.48 -14.53 9.97
CA HIS A 157 15.83 -15.07 11.27
C HIS A 157 15.35 -16.53 11.39
N ASP A 158 15.97 -17.34 12.25
CA ASP A 158 15.55 -18.74 12.48
C ASP A 158 14.11 -18.85 13.01
N LEU A 159 13.60 -17.78 13.62
CA LEU A 159 12.22 -17.68 14.10
C LEU A 159 11.24 -17.18 13.03
N ALA A 160 11.72 -16.77 11.85
CA ALA A 160 10.86 -16.27 10.79
C ALA A 160 9.89 -17.35 10.33
N LEU A 161 8.65 -16.97 10.05
CA LEU A 161 7.75 -17.79 9.26
C LEU A 161 8.06 -17.55 7.77
N PRO A 162 8.18 -18.62 6.96
CA PRO A 162 8.39 -18.47 5.53
C PRO A 162 7.16 -17.82 4.89
N GLU A 163 7.39 -16.83 4.04
CA GLU A 163 6.37 -16.31 3.15
C GLU A 163 6.43 -17.08 1.83
N GLU A 164 5.32 -17.74 1.47
CA GLU A 164 5.22 -18.45 0.20
C GLU A 164 4.46 -17.64 -0.86
N GLU A 165 3.49 -16.83 -0.42
CA GLU A 165 2.67 -16.01 -1.30
C GLU A 165 2.23 -14.74 -0.60
N ASN A 166 2.00 -13.68 -1.39
CA ASN A 166 1.49 -12.40 -0.92
C ASN A 166 0.23 -12.01 -1.70
N PRO A 167 -0.97 -12.40 -1.24
CA PRO A 167 -2.19 -12.18 -2.02
C PRO A 167 -2.57 -10.70 -2.09
N ASP A 168 -3.12 -10.29 -3.23
CA ASP A 168 -3.80 -9.00 -3.36
C ASP A 168 -5.16 -9.06 -2.68
N ILE A 169 -5.28 -8.38 -1.54
CA ILE A 169 -6.49 -8.31 -0.73
C ILE A 169 -7.22 -6.96 -0.84
N ARG A 170 -6.79 -6.11 -1.77
CA ARG A 170 -7.48 -4.83 -2.01
C ARG A 170 -8.90 -5.11 -2.51
N PRO A 171 -9.87 -4.22 -2.26
CA PRO A 171 -11.20 -4.34 -2.84
C PRO A 171 -11.13 -4.56 -4.36
N GLU A 172 -12.01 -5.41 -4.91
CA GLU A 172 -12.05 -5.65 -6.34
C GLU A 172 -12.25 -4.34 -7.13
N GLY A 173 -11.59 -4.21 -8.27
CA GLY A 173 -11.59 -2.97 -9.07
C GLY A 173 -10.75 -1.83 -8.49
N SER A 174 -10.04 -2.05 -7.37
CA SER A 174 -9.13 -1.04 -6.83
C SER A 174 -8.00 -0.68 -7.80
N LEU A 175 -7.64 0.60 -7.81
CA LEU A 175 -6.48 1.11 -8.51
C LEU A 175 -5.44 1.54 -7.50
N SER A 176 -4.20 1.08 -7.69
CA SER A 176 -3.06 1.55 -6.91
C SER A 176 -2.01 2.22 -7.76
N MET A 177 -1.39 3.23 -7.17
CA MET A 177 -0.27 3.96 -7.72
C MET A 177 0.92 3.93 -6.75
N ARG A 178 2.12 3.73 -7.30
CA ARG A 178 3.38 3.93 -6.58
C ARG A 178 4.26 4.89 -7.36
N GLY A 179 4.34 6.12 -6.88
CA GLY A 179 5.17 7.14 -7.50
C GLY A 179 6.58 7.16 -6.94
N HIS A 180 7.56 7.32 -7.83
CA HIS A 180 8.97 7.49 -7.50
C HIS A 180 9.36 8.93 -7.78
N SER A 181 9.75 9.63 -6.71
CA SER A 181 10.04 11.06 -6.71
C SER A 181 11.35 11.34 -5.97
N VAL A 182 11.76 12.60 -5.99
CA VAL A 182 12.86 13.12 -5.18
C VAL A 182 12.31 14.02 -4.07
N GLY A 183 12.91 13.95 -2.89
CA GLY A 183 12.55 14.81 -1.75
C GLY A 183 12.69 16.29 -2.09
N GLY A 184 11.60 17.06 -1.93
CA GLY A 184 11.53 18.48 -2.27
C GLY A 184 10.68 18.80 -3.51
N TYR A 185 10.25 17.79 -4.28
CA TYR A 185 9.51 17.98 -5.53
C TYR A 185 7.98 18.12 -5.33
N GLY A 186 7.51 18.11 -4.09
CA GLY A 186 6.09 18.30 -3.76
C GLY A 186 5.21 17.06 -3.97
N SER A 187 5.79 15.88 -4.24
CA SER A 187 5.06 14.62 -4.48
C SER A 187 4.04 14.26 -3.41
N VAL A 188 4.32 14.58 -2.14
CA VAL A 188 3.42 14.37 -1.00
C VAL A 188 2.14 15.20 -1.13
N THR A 189 2.31 16.48 -1.46
CA THR A 189 1.20 17.41 -1.65
C THR A 189 0.40 16.99 -2.86
N THR A 190 1.08 16.64 -3.95
CA THR A 190 0.46 16.09 -5.16
C THR A 190 -0.36 14.84 -4.86
N ASN A 191 0.20 13.87 -4.15
CA ASN A 191 -0.50 12.64 -3.82
C ASN A 191 -1.76 12.90 -2.99
N LYS A 192 -1.68 13.86 -2.05
CA LYS A 192 -2.85 14.31 -1.29
C LYS A 192 -3.92 14.95 -2.19
N VAL A 193 -3.52 15.79 -3.15
CA VAL A 193 -4.46 16.42 -4.10
C VAL A 193 -5.11 15.36 -5.00
N ILE A 194 -4.35 14.41 -5.53
CA ILE A 194 -4.87 13.28 -6.31
C ILE A 194 -5.88 12.48 -5.47
N ALA A 195 -5.52 12.14 -4.22
CA ALA A 195 -6.42 11.43 -3.31
C ALA A 195 -7.71 12.22 -3.01
N THR A 196 -7.60 13.53 -2.78
CA THR A 196 -8.77 14.38 -2.55
C THR A 196 -9.68 14.42 -3.78
N ILE A 197 -9.13 14.49 -4.98
CA ILE A 197 -9.92 14.45 -6.22
C ILE A 197 -10.59 13.08 -6.39
N ALA A 198 -9.84 11.99 -6.21
CA ALA A 198 -10.38 10.63 -6.22
C ALA A 198 -11.57 10.46 -5.26
N GLY A 199 -11.46 10.99 -4.04
CA GLY A 199 -12.55 10.89 -3.05
C GLY A 199 -13.71 11.86 -3.26
N GLU A 200 -13.44 13.15 -3.49
CA GLU A 200 -14.49 14.18 -3.54
C GLU A 200 -15.20 14.27 -4.90
N VAL A 201 -14.50 13.96 -5.99
CA VAL A 201 -15.06 14.03 -7.36
C VAL A 201 -15.70 12.70 -7.74
N PHE A 202 -15.01 11.58 -7.47
CA PHE A 202 -15.45 10.25 -7.91
C PHE A 202 -16.10 9.41 -6.79
N GLY A 203 -16.22 9.95 -5.57
CA GLY A 203 -16.88 9.27 -4.46
C GLY A 203 -16.14 8.01 -3.97
N LYS A 204 -14.85 7.88 -4.28
CA LYS A 204 -14.06 6.69 -3.95
C LYS A 204 -13.50 6.73 -2.53
N TYR A 205 -13.23 5.55 -1.98
CA TYR A 205 -12.37 5.41 -0.82
C TYR A 205 -10.92 5.59 -1.24
N VAL A 206 -10.14 6.35 -0.46
CA VAL A 206 -8.75 6.67 -0.79
C VAL A 206 -7.86 6.42 0.40
N GLN A 207 -6.70 5.83 0.14
CA GLN A 207 -5.62 5.69 1.09
C GLN A 207 -4.35 6.20 0.42
N ALA A 208 -3.70 7.19 1.02
CA ALA A 208 -2.50 7.79 0.47
C ALA A 208 -1.45 7.94 1.57
N TYR A 209 -0.27 7.37 1.35
CA TYR A 209 0.81 7.44 2.31
C TYR A 209 2.17 7.53 1.61
N PRO A 210 3.10 8.30 2.15
CA PRO A 210 4.47 8.36 1.65
C PRO A 210 5.41 7.42 2.43
N LYS A 211 6.52 7.03 1.80
CA LYS A 211 7.65 6.36 2.45
C LYS A 211 8.87 7.28 2.39
N TYR A 212 9.34 7.73 3.55
CA TYR A 212 10.54 8.55 3.67
C TYR A 212 11.59 7.85 4.51
N GLY A 213 12.85 8.12 4.19
CA GLY A 213 13.96 7.91 5.09
C GLY A 213 14.07 9.02 6.15
N SER A 214 15.13 8.97 6.93
CA SER A 214 15.42 9.99 7.96
C SER A 214 15.95 11.31 7.38
N GLU A 215 16.25 11.33 6.08
CA GLU A 215 16.90 12.42 5.40
C GLU A 215 15.92 13.49 4.90
N LYS A 216 16.37 14.75 4.93
CA LYS A 216 15.47 15.91 4.78
C LYS A 216 15.05 16.22 3.33
N LYS A 217 15.95 16.14 2.34
CA LYS A 217 15.71 16.50 0.92
C LYS A 217 16.70 15.81 -0.02
N GLY A 218 16.33 15.69 -1.31
CA GLY A 218 17.23 15.28 -2.39
C GLY A 218 17.39 13.77 -2.58
N LEU A 219 16.92 12.94 -1.65
CA LEU A 219 16.93 11.50 -1.81
C LEU A 219 15.67 10.98 -2.52
N PRO A 220 15.76 9.80 -3.15
CA PRO A 220 14.60 9.07 -3.66
C PRO A 220 13.51 8.94 -2.59
N THR A 221 12.27 9.10 -3.00
CA THR A 221 11.09 9.05 -2.15
C THR A 221 10.00 8.34 -2.90
N THR A 222 9.42 7.32 -2.27
CA THR A 222 8.28 6.61 -2.82
C THR A 222 7.01 7.08 -2.13
N TYR A 223 5.92 7.19 -2.88
CA TYR A 223 4.60 7.46 -2.31
C TYR A 223 3.56 6.57 -2.95
N TYR A 224 2.55 6.23 -2.17
CA TYR A 224 1.56 5.24 -2.48
C TYR A 224 0.17 5.86 -2.45
N LEU A 225 -0.68 5.40 -3.34
CA LEU A 225 -2.10 5.71 -3.39
C LEU A 225 -2.86 4.44 -3.72
N THR A 226 -3.96 4.20 -3.02
CA THR A 226 -4.96 3.22 -3.38
C THR A 226 -6.31 3.94 -3.45
N VAL A 227 -7.05 3.69 -4.52
CA VAL A 227 -8.39 4.21 -4.77
C VAL A 227 -9.31 3.00 -4.98
N ALA A 228 -10.42 2.95 -4.26
CA ALA A 228 -11.31 1.80 -4.24
C ALA A 228 -12.78 2.21 -4.10
N ASP A 229 -13.70 1.32 -4.47
CA ASP A 229 -15.14 1.50 -4.25
C ASP A 229 -15.60 1.15 -2.83
N GLY A 230 -14.75 0.47 -2.06
CA GLY A 230 -15.01 0.09 -0.68
C GLY A 230 -13.85 0.40 0.27
N PRO A 231 -14.04 0.16 1.58
CA PRO A 231 -13.00 0.41 2.59
C PRO A 231 -11.67 -0.28 2.27
N ILE A 232 -10.57 0.48 2.36
CA ILE A 232 -9.22 -0.02 2.12
C ILE A 232 -8.61 -0.42 3.47
N ARG A 233 -8.40 -1.73 3.66
CA ARG A 233 -7.90 -2.32 4.92
C ARG A 233 -6.41 -2.72 4.90
N THR A 234 -5.77 -2.58 3.75
CA THR A 234 -4.34 -2.90 3.59
C THR A 234 -3.48 -1.75 4.14
N HIS A 235 -2.78 -1.98 5.25
CA HIS A 235 -1.85 -1.02 5.87
C HIS A 235 -0.40 -1.53 5.79
N SER A 236 0.02 -1.82 4.57
CA SER A 236 1.36 -2.32 4.22
C SER A 236 1.81 -1.72 2.90
N GLU A 237 3.08 -1.92 2.55
CA GLU A 237 3.61 -1.47 1.26
C GLU A 237 2.90 -2.16 0.09
N LEU A 238 2.66 -1.42 -0.99
CA LEU A 238 1.96 -1.98 -2.15
C LEU A 238 2.88 -2.89 -2.96
N THR A 239 2.54 -4.17 -2.98
CA THR A 239 3.14 -5.21 -3.83
C THR A 239 2.40 -5.39 -5.15
N HIS A 240 1.22 -4.77 -5.29
CA HIS A 240 0.39 -4.80 -6.49
C HIS A 240 0.01 -3.36 -6.87
N VAL A 241 0.44 -2.88 -8.03
CA VAL A 241 0.18 -1.50 -8.50
C VAL A 241 -0.21 -1.47 -9.97
N ASN A 242 -1.00 -0.47 -10.36
CA ASN A 242 -1.54 -0.29 -11.70
C ASN A 242 -0.88 0.88 -12.44
N PHE A 243 -0.40 1.88 -11.69
CA PHE A 243 0.23 3.08 -12.25
C PHE A 243 1.52 3.45 -11.50
N VAL A 244 2.61 3.63 -12.24
CA VAL A 244 3.92 4.02 -11.70
C VAL A 244 4.39 5.31 -12.37
N PRO A 245 4.27 6.47 -11.72
CA PRO A 245 4.91 7.68 -12.20
C PRO A 245 6.37 7.78 -11.72
N LEU A 246 7.28 7.95 -12.67
CA LEU A 246 8.70 8.20 -12.48
C LEU A 246 9.01 9.66 -12.75
N ASN A 247 9.47 10.38 -11.72
CA ASN A 247 9.99 11.72 -11.89
C ASN A 247 11.34 11.75 -12.62
N ASP A 248 12.10 10.66 -12.57
CA ASP A 248 13.38 10.52 -13.26
C ASP A 248 13.71 9.03 -13.45
N VAL A 249 14.30 8.67 -14.60
CA VAL A 249 14.69 7.28 -14.92
C VAL A 249 15.82 6.76 -14.03
N SER A 250 16.59 7.62 -13.37
CA SER A 250 17.61 7.22 -12.38
C SER A 250 17.03 6.46 -11.18
N ALA A 251 15.70 6.46 -10.97
CA ALA A 251 15.06 5.61 -9.97
C ALA A 251 15.39 4.12 -10.15
N PHE A 252 15.67 3.67 -11.39
CA PHE A 252 16.13 2.32 -11.70
C PHE A 252 17.51 1.98 -11.16
N LEU A 253 18.35 2.98 -10.82
CA LEU A 253 19.68 2.75 -10.24
C LEU A 253 19.63 2.37 -8.76
N THR A 254 18.56 2.75 -8.07
CA THR A 254 18.46 2.60 -6.60
C THR A 254 17.32 1.67 -6.18
N SER A 255 16.38 1.35 -7.07
CA SER A 255 15.23 0.50 -6.80
C SER A 255 14.70 -0.13 -8.08
N ASN A 256 13.73 -1.05 -7.96
CA ASN A 256 12.96 -1.57 -9.09
C ASN A 256 11.60 -0.85 -9.17
N PRO A 257 11.45 0.22 -9.97
CA PRO A 257 10.17 0.87 -10.17
C PRO A 257 9.03 -0.01 -10.69
N LEU A 258 9.35 -1.10 -11.39
CA LEU A 258 8.36 -2.00 -12.02
C LEU A 258 7.92 -3.14 -11.09
N ALA A 259 8.54 -3.29 -9.91
CA ALA A 259 8.16 -4.32 -8.93
C ALA A 259 6.68 -4.23 -8.58
N GLY A 260 5.91 -5.29 -8.78
CA GLY A 260 4.48 -5.30 -8.48
C GLY A 260 3.57 -4.58 -9.49
N LEU A 261 4.13 -3.94 -10.53
CA LEU A 261 3.33 -3.36 -11.61
C LEU A 261 2.64 -4.49 -12.39
N GLN A 262 1.31 -4.44 -12.42
CA GLN A 262 0.45 -5.46 -13.01
C GLN A 262 0.58 -5.50 -14.54
N PRO A 263 0.35 -6.65 -15.19
CA PRO A 263 0.26 -6.73 -16.65
C PRO A 263 -0.73 -5.70 -17.22
N GLY A 264 -0.37 -5.06 -18.33
CA GLY A 264 -1.15 -3.95 -18.91
C GLY A 264 -1.12 -2.65 -18.10
N GLY A 265 -0.41 -2.60 -16.97
CA GLY A 265 -0.25 -1.42 -16.14
C GLY A 265 0.49 -0.28 -16.86
N SER A 266 0.38 0.92 -16.32
CA SER A 266 0.93 2.14 -16.92
C SER A 266 2.18 2.64 -16.18
N LEU A 267 3.24 2.91 -16.94
CA LEU A 267 4.46 3.56 -16.49
C LEU A 267 4.48 4.97 -17.08
N PHE A 268 4.47 6.01 -16.24
CA PHE A 268 4.72 7.37 -16.70
C PHE A 268 6.18 7.76 -16.46
N ILE A 269 6.84 8.31 -17.47
CA ILE A 269 8.22 8.80 -17.40
C ILE A 269 8.22 10.30 -17.63
N GLN A 270 8.67 11.07 -16.64
CA GLN A 270 9.04 12.46 -16.90
C GLN A 270 10.23 12.46 -17.86
N SER A 271 10.09 13.13 -19.01
CA SER A 271 11.22 13.37 -19.91
C SER A 271 11.09 14.69 -20.66
N ALA A 272 12.21 15.39 -20.85
CA ALA A 272 12.29 16.54 -21.75
C ALA A 272 12.31 16.16 -23.24
N LYS A 273 12.44 14.86 -23.54
CA LYS A 273 12.47 14.34 -24.91
C LYS A 273 11.04 14.14 -25.43
N THR A 274 10.79 14.62 -26.63
CA THR A 274 9.48 14.49 -27.31
C THR A 274 9.46 13.36 -28.34
N GLU A 275 10.62 12.86 -28.76
CA GLU A 275 10.73 11.72 -29.67
C GLU A 275 10.65 10.39 -28.88
N HIS A 276 9.76 9.50 -29.31
CA HIS A 276 9.48 8.23 -28.63
C HIS A 276 10.74 7.37 -28.45
N GLU A 277 11.57 7.26 -29.48
CA GLU A 277 12.80 6.47 -29.50
C GLU A 277 13.82 7.01 -28.49
N LYS A 278 13.88 8.34 -28.33
CA LYS A 278 14.78 8.98 -27.37
C LYS A 278 14.34 8.76 -25.93
N VAL A 279 13.03 8.74 -25.67
CA VAL A 279 12.47 8.37 -24.36
C VAL A 279 12.75 6.89 -24.09
N TRP A 280 12.53 6.02 -25.07
CA TRP A 280 12.79 4.59 -24.95
C TRP A 280 14.27 4.26 -24.71
N ALA A 281 15.19 5.01 -25.33
CA ALA A 281 16.63 4.91 -25.07
C ALA A 281 17.02 5.23 -23.61
N ASP A 282 16.16 5.92 -22.85
CA ASP A 282 16.40 6.21 -21.43
C ASP A 282 15.85 5.14 -20.48
N VAL A 283 15.28 4.04 -20.99
CA VAL A 283 14.83 2.92 -20.15
C VAL A 283 15.92 1.84 -20.10
N PRO A 284 16.34 1.33 -18.93
CA PRO A 284 17.35 0.27 -18.84
C PRO A 284 16.96 -1.03 -19.57
N PRO A 285 17.91 -1.82 -20.10
CA PRO A 285 17.61 -3.06 -20.84
C PRO A 285 16.72 -4.05 -20.07
N SER A 286 17.03 -4.33 -18.79
CA SER A 286 16.22 -5.23 -17.95
C SER A 286 14.79 -4.71 -17.74
N ALA A 287 14.62 -3.40 -17.58
CA ALA A 287 13.30 -2.78 -17.47
C ALA A 287 12.53 -2.88 -18.79
N LYS A 288 13.20 -2.76 -19.95
CA LYS A 288 12.58 -2.93 -21.27
C LYS A 288 12.04 -4.35 -21.46
N GLU A 289 12.76 -5.36 -20.98
CA GLU A 289 12.32 -6.77 -21.01
C GLU A 289 11.03 -6.95 -20.21
N VAL A 290 11.00 -6.47 -18.95
CA VAL A 290 9.80 -6.53 -18.10
C VAL A 290 8.63 -5.76 -18.71
N ILE A 291 8.88 -4.58 -19.29
CA ILE A 291 7.84 -3.78 -19.97
C ILE A 291 7.19 -4.55 -21.12
N ARG A 292 8.00 -5.26 -21.91
CA ARG A 292 7.50 -6.07 -23.03
C ARG A 292 6.75 -7.30 -22.53
N GLU A 293 7.34 -8.04 -21.60
CA GLU A 293 6.76 -9.25 -21.04
C GLU A 293 5.38 -9.00 -20.44
N LYS A 294 5.24 -7.92 -19.67
CA LYS A 294 3.98 -7.54 -19.02
C LYS A 294 3.06 -6.71 -19.90
N GLY A 295 3.45 -6.39 -21.13
CA GLY A 295 2.68 -5.52 -22.04
C GLY A 295 2.35 -4.16 -21.41
N LEU A 296 3.31 -3.53 -20.74
CA LEU A 296 3.10 -2.27 -20.02
C LEU A 296 2.93 -1.10 -20.99
N ARG A 297 2.02 -0.18 -20.65
CA ARG A 297 1.85 1.09 -21.35
C ARG A 297 2.90 2.08 -20.86
N VAL A 298 3.67 2.66 -21.78
CA VAL A 298 4.72 3.64 -21.44
C VAL A 298 4.28 5.02 -21.89
N LEU A 299 4.03 5.91 -20.94
CA LEU A 299 3.64 7.29 -21.17
C LEU A 299 4.78 8.25 -20.85
N SER A 300 4.84 9.37 -21.55
CA SER A 300 5.87 10.39 -21.32
C SER A 300 5.33 11.80 -21.53
N LEU A 301 5.89 12.73 -20.76
CA LEU A 301 5.62 14.16 -20.89
C LEU A 301 6.73 14.99 -20.23
N ASP A 302 7.06 16.14 -20.83
CA ASP A 302 7.90 17.14 -20.18
C ASP A 302 7.12 17.95 -19.14
N ALA A 303 6.74 17.29 -18.05
CA ALA A 303 6.04 17.92 -16.93
C ALA A 303 6.85 19.08 -16.30
N ALA A 304 8.18 19.03 -16.36
CA ALA A 304 9.05 20.07 -15.84
C ALA A 304 8.99 21.34 -16.68
N ARG A 305 8.95 21.24 -18.02
CA ARG A 305 8.72 22.37 -18.92
C ARG A 305 7.36 23.00 -18.68
N ILE A 306 6.29 22.19 -18.68
CA ILE A 306 4.92 22.70 -18.45
C ILE A 306 4.87 23.45 -17.12
N ALA A 307 5.41 22.85 -16.05
CA ALA A 307 5.43 23.47 -14.74
C ALA A 307 6.22 24.79 -14.70
N ARG A 308 7.34 24.91 -15.43
CA ARG A 308 8.09 26.18 -15.56
C ARG A 308 7.32 27.24 -16.34
N GLU A 309 6.58 26.85 -17.37
CA GLU A 309 5.80 27.77 -18.22
C GLU A 309 4.57 28.29 -17.50
N VAL A 310 3.91 27.47 -16.68
CA VAL A 310 2.64 27.84 -16.02
C VAL A 310 2.83 28.42 -14.61
N ALA A 311 3.98 28.20 -13.97
CA ALA A 311 4.16 28.61 -12.58
C ALA A 311 4.18 30.14 -12.43
N PRO A 312 3.41 30.69 -11.46
CA PRO A 312 3.36 32.12 -11.26
C PRO A 312 4.65 32.65 -10.62
N THR A 313 5.43 31.79 -9.97
CA THR A 313 6.72 32.12 -9.36
C THR A 313 7.74 30.98 -9.56
N PRO A 314 9.05 31.28 -9.66
CA PRO A 314 10.08 30.26 -9.89
C PRO A 314 10.14 29.15 -8.83
N ASP A 315 9.80 29.45 -7.57
CA ASP A 315 9.81 28.48 -6.47
C ASP A 315 8.69 27.43 -6.57
N LEU A 316 7.60 27.75 -7.29
CA LEU A 316 6.49 26.83 -7.51
C LEU A 316 6.70 25.89 -8.69
N ALA A 317 7.57 26.24 -9.64
CA ALA A 317 7.81 25.47 -10.85
C ALA A 317 8.19 24.01 -10.57
N VAL A 318 9.00 23.75 -9.54
CA VAL A 318 9.38 22.37 -9.18
C VAL A 318 8.17 21.59 -8.64
N ARG A 319 7.34 22.22 -7.80
CA ARG A 319 6.20 21.55 -7.14
C ARG A 319 5.03 21.32 -8.10
N MET A 320 4.87 22.19 -9.09
CA MET A 320 3.78 22.12 -10.06
C MET A 320 3.92 20.95 -11.04
N GLN A 321 5.08 20.31 -11.14
CA GLN A 321 5.24 19.06 -11.90
C GLN A 321 4.26 17.99 -11.45
N GLY A 322 4.03 17.88 -10.14
CA GLY A 322 3.07 16.92 -9.63
C GLY A 322 1.61 17.29 -9.95
N ILE A 323 1.31 18.56 -10.21
CA ILE A 323 -0.02 18.99 -10.65
C ILE A 323 -0.23 18.67 -12.14
N VAL A 324 0.83 18.71 -12.94
CA VAL A 324 0.80 18.13 -14.31
C VAL A 324 0.54 16.62 -14.23
N LEU A 325 1.20 15.92 -13.30
CA LEU A 325 0.97 14.49 -13.06
C LEU A 325 -0.49 14.17 -12.67
N LEU A 326 -1.18 15.06 -11.97
CA LEU A 326 -2.61 14.90 -11.71
C LEU A 326 -3.43 14.87 -13.01
N GLY A 327 -3.12 15.74 -13.99
CA GLY A 327 -3.77 15.69 -15.31
C GLY A 327 -3.51 14.37 -16.03
N ILE A 328 -2.26 13.90 -16.00
CA ILE A 328 -1.88 12.59 -16.55
C ILE A 328 -2.66 11.47 -15.85
N PHE A 329 -2.71 11.48 -14.52
CA PHE A 329 -3.44 10.52 -13.71
C PHE A 329 -4.92 10.46 -14.12
N LEU A 330 -5.57 11.61 -14.28
CA LEU A 330 -6.98 11.66 -14.73
C LEU A 330 -7.16 11.09 -16.13
N LYS A 331 -6.16 11.24 -17.02
CA LYS A 331 -6.21 10.71 -18.39
C LYS A 331 -6.02 9.20 -18.47
N VAL A 332 -5.12 8.65 -17.65
CA VAL A 332 -4.70 7.24 -17.74
C VAL A 332 -5.50 6.30 -16.85
N THR A 333 -6.25 6.84 -15.91
CA THR A 333 -7.06 6.03 -14.97
C THR A 333 -8.50 5.91 -15.45
N PRO A 334 -9.16 4.77 -15.21
CA PRO A 334 -10.48 4.48 -15.76
C PRO A 334 -11.63 5.20 -15.03
N PHE A 335 -11.34 6.09 -14.07
CA PHE A 335 -12.38 6.66 -13.20
C PHE A 335 -13.39 7.51 -13.94
N ALA A 336 -12.95 8.30 -14.93
CA ALA A 336 -13.85 9.09 -15.76
C ALA A 336 -14.87 8.18 -16.47
N GLU A 337 -14.39 7.13 -17.14
CA GLU A 337 -15.19 6.15 -17.86
C GLU A 337 -16.12 5.38 -16.92
N GLN A 338 -15.61 4.89 -15.78
CA GLN A 338 -16.37 4.14 -14.78
C GLN A 338 -17.47 4.98 -14.12
N SER A 339 -17.23 6.27 -13.93
CA SER A 339 -18.21 7.21 -13.37
C SER A 339 -19.16 7.78 -14.42
N GLY A 340 -19.01 7.41 -15.70
CA GLY A 340 -19.82 7.93 -16.79
C GLY A 340 -19.67 9.43 -17.01
N MET A 341 -18.54 10.01 -16.59
CA MET A 341 -18.23 11.43 -16.72
C MET A 341 -17.52 11.71 -18.04
N SER A 342 -17.90 12.79 -18.70
CA SER A 342 -17.13 13.36 -19.81
C SER A 342 -15.83 14.01 -19.32
N ASP A 343 -14.87 14.17 -20.23
CA ASP A 343 -13.60 14.86 -19.97
C ASP A 343 -13.82 16.26 -19.36
N ASP A 344 -14.81 17.00 -19.86
CA ASP A 344 -15.17 18.33 -19.35
C ASP A 344 -15.68 18.27 -17.90
N GLU A 345 -16.53 17.30 -17.56
CA GLU A 345 -17.04 17.13 -16.20
C GLU A 345 -15.92 16.78 -15.22
N VAL A 346 -14.98 15.95 -15.64
CA VAL A 346 -13.79 15.60 -14.84
C VAL A 346 -12.95 16.84 -14.55
N LEU A 347 -12.69 17.66 -15.57
CA LEU A 347 -11.92 18.90 -15.42
C LEU A 347 -12.64 19.92 -14.52
N VAL A 348 -13.97 20.04 -14.62
CA VAL A 348 -14.78 20.89 -13.72
C VAL A 348 -14.72 20.38 -12.28
N GLY A 349 -14.79 19.07 -12.06
CA GLY A 349 -14.64 18.45 -10.74
C GLY A 349 -13.26 18.71 -10.14
N ALA A 350 -12.20 18.53 -10.94
CA ALA A 350 -10.83 18.85 -10.55
C ALA A 350 -10.66 20.34 -10.21
N GLU A 351 -11.30 21.24 -10.97
CA GLU A 351 -11.28 22.68 -10.68
C GLU A 351 -11.86 22.99 -9.30
N LYS A 352 -13.03 22.43 -8.97
CA LYS A 352 -13.68 22.64 -7.68
C LYS A 352 -12.78 22.18 -6.52
N ALA A 353 -12.14 21.02 -6.65
CA ALA A 353 -11.22 20.49 -5.64
C ALA A 353 -9.97 21.37 -5.50
N LEU A 354 -9.37 21.80 -6.61
CA LEU A 354 -8.20 22.68 -6.60
C LEU A 354 -8.50 24.05 -6.00
N ARG A 355 -9.69 24.63 -6.27
CA ARG A 355 -10.14 25.88 -5.65
C ARG A 355 -10.28 25.74 -4.14
N LYS A 356 -10.82 24.62 -3.65
CA LYS A 356 -10.91 24.34 -2.21
C LYS A 356 -9.51 24.26 -1.56
N TYR A 357 -8.56 23.63 -2.25
CA TYR A 357 -7.21 23.42 -1.71
C TYR A 357 -6.31 24.66 -1.79
N PHE A 358 -6.32 25.35 -2.94
CA PHE A 358 -5.40 26.45 -3.25
C PHE A 358 -6.05 27.84 -3.25
N GLY A 359 -7.37 27.97 -3.09
CA GLY A 359 -8.07 29.26 -3.19
C GLY A 359 -7.54 30.33 -2.23
N LYS A 360 -7.08 29.94 -1.04
CA LYS A 360 -6.44 30.85 -0.07
C LYS A 360 -5.09 31.43 -0.55
N ARG A 361 -4.50 30.87 -1.61
CA ARG A 361 -3.24 31.33 -2.21
C ARG A 361 -3.43 32.30 -3.37
N GLY A 362 -4.67 32.66 -3.68
CA GLY A 362 -5.03 33.63 -4.71
C GLY A 362 -5.35 33.01 -6.07
N GLU A 363 -6.09 33.76 -6.89
CA GLU A 363 -6.63 33.28 -8.17
C GLU A 363 -5.55 32.92 -9.18
N ALA A 364 -4.44 33.68 -9.23
CA ALA A 364 -3.32 33.38 -10.13
C ALA A 364 -2.73 31.98 -9.87
N VAL A 365 -2.61 31.57 -8.60
CA VAL A 365 -2.13 30.23 -8.25
C VAL A 365 -3.15 29.18 -8.66
N VAL A 366 -4.45 29.42 -8.45
CA VAL A 366 -5.51 28.50 -8.89
C VAL A 366 -5.46 28.30 -10.40
N GLN A 367 -5.48 29.38 -11.19
CA GLN A 367 -5.46 29.30 -12.66
C GLN A 367 -4.21 28.60 -13.20
N ALA A 368 -3.05 28.84 -12.58
CA ALA A 368 -1.82 28.15 -12.92
C ALA A 368 -1.91 26.63 -12.68
N ASN A 369 -2.53 26.20 -11.58
CA ASN A 369 -2.76 24.77 -11.30
C ASN A 369 -3.78 24.16 -12.28
N LEU A 370 -4.86 24.87 -12.62
CA LEU A 370 -5.85 24.38 -13.61
C LEU A 370 -5.20 24.19 -14.98
N THR A 371 -4.40 25.16 -15.40
CA THR A 371 -3.65 25.07 -16.66
C THR A 371 -2.68 23.89 -16.64
N ALA A 372 -1.98 23.66 -15.52
CA ALA A 372 -1.09 22.51 -15.37
C ALA A 372 -1.83 21.16 -15.49
N VAL A 373 -3.01 21.02 -14.85
CA VAL A 373 -3.84 19.81 -14.97
C VAL A 373 -4.28 19.60 -16.41
N LYS A 374 -4.84 20.63 -17.05
CA LYS A 374 -5.33 20.54 -18.42
C LYS A 374 -4.22 20.12 -19.39
N ARG A 375 -3.05 20.75 -19.31
CA ARG A 375 -1.90 20.41 -20.16
C ARG A 375 -1.34 19.02 -19.86
N GLY A 376 -1.36 18.58 -18.61
CA GLY A 376 -1.01 17.20 -18.26
C GLY A 376 -1.96 16.16 -18.88
N TYR A 377 -3.25 16.49 -18.93
CA TYR A 377 -4.29 15.64 -19.51
C TYR A 377 -4.21 15.57 -21.05
N GLU A 378 -3.95 16.72 -21.70
CA GLU A 378 -3.97 16.86 -23.16
C GLU A 378 -2.63 16.54 -23.84
N GLU A 379 -1.49 16.90 -23.24
CA GLU A 379 -0.18 16.80 -23.89
C GLU A 379 0.55 15.48 -23.64
N VAL A 380 0.10 14.65 -22.68
CA VAL A 380 0.73 13.35 -22.42
C VAL A 380 0.60 12.44 -23.64
N PHE A 381 1.70 11.80 -24.02
CA PHE A 381 1.74 10.86 -25.13
C PHE A 381 2.18 9.48 -24.68
N GLU A 382 1.72 8.47 -25.39
CA GLU A 382 2.05 7.07 -25.18
C GLU A 382 3.05 6.61 -26.25
N LEU A 383 4.09 5.88 -25.84
CA LEU A 383 5.04 5.30 -26.76
C LEU A 383 4.33 4.20 -27.58
N PRO A 384 4.41 4.25 -28.93
CA PRO A 384 3.81 3.23 -29.78
C PRO A 384 4.44 1.85 -29.55
N ALA A 385 3.65 0.79 -29.76
CA ALA A 385 4.10 -0.58 -29.59
C ALA A 385 5.31 -0.91 -30.48
N GLU A 386 5.39 -0.30 -31.67
CA GLU A 386 6.51 -0.46 -32.60
C GLU A 386 7.81 0.04 -31.98
N VAL A 387 7.78 1.18 -31.26
CA VAL A 387 8.94 1.75 -30.58
C VAL A 387 9.35 0.87 -29.40
N ILE A 388 8.39 0.38 -28.60
CA ILE A 388 8.67 -0.55 -27.49
C ILE A 388 9.32 -1.85 -28.01
N ALA A 389 8.93 -2.32 -29.20
CA ALA A 389 9.51 -3.50 -29.84
C ALA A 389 10.95 -3.28 -30.38
N MET A 390 11.37 -2.03 -30.60
CA MET A 390 12.72 -1.75 -31.13
C MET A 390 13.82 -2.13 -30.14
N GLN A 391 14.90 -2.71 -30.66
CA GLN A 391 16.15 -2.90 -29.94
C GLN A 391 16.95 -1.59 -29.99
N ILE A 392 16.72 -0.72 -29.01
CA ILE A 392 17.45 0.53 -28.85
C ILE A 392 18.36 0.39 -27.64
N ASP A 393 19.64 0.70 -27.79
CA ASP A 393 20.59 0.72 -26.68
C ASP A 393 20.22 1.80 -25.65
N SER A 394 20.64 1.57 -24.40
CA SER A 394 20.34 2.49 -23.29
C SER A 394 21.59 3.25 -22.85
N PRO A 395 22.08 4.25 -23.59
CA PRO A 395 23.38 4.88 -23.36
C PRO A 395 23.51 5.57 -22.00
N LYS A 396 22.39 5.89 -21.34
CA LYS A 396 22.37 6.43 -19.96
C LYS A 396 22.73 5.41 -18.89
N PHE A 397 22.68 4.11 -19.20
CA PHE A 397 22.98 3.03 -18.27
C PHE A 397 24.17 2.24 -18.82
N SER A 398 25.33 2.46 -18.22
CA SER A 398 26.57 1.79 -18.59
C SER A 398 26.57 0.30 -18.19
N ILE A 399 27.61 -0.44 -18.60
CA ILE A 399 27.83 -1.82 -18.12
C ILE A 399 27.98 -1.85 -16.58
N ALA A 400 28.58 -0.82 -15.99
CA ALA A 400 28.70 -0.72 -14.53
C ALA A 400 27.33 -0.51 -13.86
N ASP A 401 26.44 0.27 -14.48
CA ASP A 401 25.07 0.45 -14.02
C ASP A 401 24.26 -0.84 -14.20
N SER A 402 24.50 -1.60 -15.27
CA SER A 402 23.86 -2.89 -15.50
C SER A 402 24.18 -3.90 -14.40
N ALA A 403 25.39 -3.87 -13.84
CA ALA A 403 25.77 -4.70 -12.69
C ALA A 403 25.06 -4.29 -11.38
N LEU A 404 24.61 -3.04 -11.26
CA LEU A 404 23.79 -2.56 -10.13
C LEU A 404 22.31 -2.85 -10.34
N ILE A 405 21.85 -2.77 -11.59
CA ILE A 405 20.44 -2.93 -11.97
C ILE A 405 20.05 -4.41 -12.00
N ASN A 406 20.88 -5.30 -12.55
CA ASN A 406 20.52 -6.72 -12.67
C ASN A 406 20.18 -7.37 -11.32
N PRO A 407 20.94 -7.16 -10.22
CA PRO A 407 20.56 -7.64 -8.90
C PRO A 407 19.27 -7.02 -8.35
N VAL A 408 18.97 -5.76 -8.70
CA VAL A 408 17.72 -5.07 -8.30
C VAL A 408 16.50 -5.73 -8.94
N PHE A 409 16.65 -6.31 -10.13
CA PHE A 409 15.61 -7.10 -10.80
C PHE A 409 15.62 -8.58 -10.42
N ALA A 410 16.78 -9.17 -10.12
CA ALA A 410 16.92 -10.58 -9.74
C ALA A 410 16.59 -10.86 -8.26
N GLY A 411 16.82 -9.91 -7.35
CA GLY A 411 16.68 -10.09 -5.90
C GLY A 411 15.25 -10.17 -5.35
N GLN A 412 14.23 -10.38 -6.20
CA GLN A 412 12.83 -10.54 -5.78
C GLN A 412 12.20 -11.88 -6.19
N GLU A 413 12.96 -12.82 -6.75
CA GLU A 413 12.57 -14.25 -6.68
C GLU A 413 12.92 -14.88 -5.32
N GLU A 414 13.67 -14.19 -4.45
CA GLU A 414 14.13 -14.69 -3.14
C GLU A 414 13.94 -13.70 -1.96
N ALA A 415 12.99 -12.75 -2.04
CA ALA A 415 12.74 -11.78 -0.97
C ALA A 415 11.50 -12.12 -0.15
#